data_AF-A0A0B1T8U1-F1
#
_entry.id   AF-A0A0B1T8U1-F1
#
_cell.length_a   1.000
_cell.length_b   1.000
_cell.length_c   1.000
_cell.angle_alpha   90.00
_cell.angle_beta   90.00
_cell.angle_gamma   90.00
#
_symmetry.space_group_name_H-M   'P 1'
#
loop_
_entity.id
_entity.type
_entity.pdbx_description
1 polymer ?
#
loop_
_entity_poly.entity_id
_entity_poly.type
_entity_poly.pdbx_seq_one_letter_code
_entity_poly.pdbx_strand_id
1 'polypeptide(L)'
;MGYDENRKPLTVQQTYEDFSADHANKTITVEAHPHIDCDMPTVHPCRHAEMMKRLLDQLAENGKELGVHEYLLIFLKFVQTVIPTIEYDYTRSIKL
;
A
#
# COMPACT_ATOMS: atom_id res chain seq x y z
N MET A 1 -10.65 7.43 -0.24
CA MET A 1 -12.08 7.13 -0.05
C MET A 1 -12.45 5.94 -0.93
N GLY A 2 -12.89 4.84 -0.33
CA GLY A 2 -13.52 3.77 -1.08
C GLY A 2 -15.01 4.05 -1.30
N TYR A 3 -15.59 3.42 -2.31
CA TYR A 3 -17.01 3.55 -2.65
C TYR A 3 -17.64 2.16 -2.75
N ASP A 4 -18.91 2.06 -2.34
CA ASP A 4 -19.70 0.85 -2.60
C ASP A 4 -20.12 0.76 -4.08
N GLU A 5 -20.75 -0.35 -4.46
CA GLU A 5 -21.26 -0.58 -5.82
C GLU A 5 -22.28 0.48 -6.28
N ASN A 6 -22.90 1.19 -5.34
CA ASN A 6 -23.87 2.27 -5.59
C ASN A 6 -23.22 3.66 -5.59
N ARG A 7 -21.87 3.74 -5.58
CA ARG A 7 -21.08 4.98 -5.53
C ARG A 7 -21.28 5.80 -4.25
N LYS A 8 -21.68 5.18 -3.15
CA LYS A 8 -21.73 5.83 -1.84
C LYS A 8 -20.39 5.66 -1.14
N PRO A 9 -19.94 6.67 -0.37
CA PRO A 9 -18.69 6.56 0.39
C PRO A 9 -18.79 5.41 1.38
N LEU A 10 -17.76 4.58 1.42
CA LEU A 10 -17.67 3.47 2.38
C LEU A 10 -17.55 4.00 3.80
N THR A 11 -18.13 3.25 4.72
CA THR A 11 -17.87 3.46 6.15
C THR A 11 -16.45 3.02 6.50
N VAL A 12 -15.96 3.50 7.65
CA VAL A 12 -14.65 3.09 8.18
C VAL A 12 -14.56 1.56 8.27
N GLN A 13 -15.58 0.90 8.83
CA GLN A 13 -15.61 -0.56 8.98
C GLN A 13 -15.53 -1.31 7.65
N GLN A 14 -16.28 -0.87 6.64
CA GLN A 14 -16.24 -1.50 5.32
C GLN A 14 -14.88 -1.32 4.65
N THR A 15 -14.23 -0.17 4.86
CA THR A 15 -12.88 0.02 4.33
C THR A 15 -11.86 -0.87 5.04
N TYR A 16 -12.12 -1.29 6.29
CA TYR A 16 -11.27 -2.24 7.00
C TYR A 16 -11.27 -3.65 6.38
N GLU A 17 -12.31 -4.01 5.63
CA GLU A 17 -12.44 -5.32 4.99
C GLU A 17 -11.46 -5.53 3.82
N ASP A 18 -11.00 -4.44 3.19
CA ASP A 18 -10.05 -4.49 2.08
C ASP A 18 -8.59 -4.68 2.52
N PHE A 19 -8.31 -4.56 3.81
CA PHE A 19 -6.96 -4.70 4.33
C PHE A 19 -6.68 -6.12 4.80
N SER A 20 -5.46 -6.58 4.55
CA SER A 20 -4.98 -7.86 5.07
C SER A 20 -5.04 -7.89 6.60
N ALA A 21 -5.59 -8.95 7.20
CA ALA A 21 -5.76 -9.09 8.64
C ALA A 21 -4.43 -8.95 9.42
N ASP A 22 -3.31 -9.32 8.82
CA ASP A 22 -1.97 -9.19 9.40
C ASP A 22 -1.49 -7.73 9.51
N HIS A 23 -1.99 -6.85 8.63
CA HIS A 23 -1.61 -5.44 8.52
C HIS A 23 -2.69 -4.49 9.06
N ALA A 24 -3.96 -4.90 9.02
CA ALA A 24 -5.12 -4.11 9.42
C ALA A 24 -5.03 -3.56 10.85
N ASN A 25 -4.53 -4.35 11.79
CA ASN A 25 -4.45 -3.97 13.21
C ASN A 25 -3.12 -3.35 13.64
N LYS A 26 -2.13 -3.23 12.74
CA LYS A 26 -0.76 -2.80 13.10
C LYS A 26 -0.31 -1.52 12.42
N THR A 27 -0.82 -1.24 11.22
CA THR A 27 -0.27 -0.17 10.37
C THR A 27 -1.34 0.76 9.81
N ILE A 28 -2.61 0.63 10.19
CA ILE A 28 -3.71 1.38 9.58
C ILE A 28 -4.41 2.26 10.61
N THR A 29 -4.45 3.55 10.33
CA THR A 29 -5.17 4.56 11.11
C THR A 29 -6.11 5.32 10.19
N VAL A 30 -7.23 5.81 10.72
CA VAL A 30 -8.10 6.75 10.01
C VAL A 30 -7.68 8.14 10.42
N GLU A 31 -7.17 8.91 9.46
CA GLU A 31 -6.60 10.23 9.70
C GLU A 31 -7.15 11.24 8.69
N ALA A 32 -7.26 12.50 9.12
CA ALA A 32 -7.65 13.59 8.24
C ALA A 32 -6.55 13.80 7.20
N HIS A 33 -6.93 13.84 5.92
CA HIS A 33 -5.96 13.97 4.85
C HIS A 33 -5.34 15.38 4.83
N PRO A 34 -4.00 15.52 4.74
CA PRO A 34 -3.32 16.82 4.90
C PRO A 34 -3.64 17.86 3.81
N HIS A 35 -4.16 17.43 2.66
CA HIS A 35 -4.48 18.32 1.52
C HIS A 35 -5.94 18.26 1.07
N ILE A 36 -6.77 17.42 1.70
CA ILE A 36 -8.18 17.21 1.31
C ILE A 36 -8.98 17.15 2.60
N ASP A 37 -10.10 17.87 2.67
CA ASP A 37 -10.97 17.87 3.83
C ASP A 37 -11.81 16.58 3.89
N CYS A 38 -11.14 15.46 4.10
CA CYS A 38 -11.74 14.15 4.28
C CYS A 38 -10.89 13.25 5.17
N ASP A 39 -11.57 12.41 5.95
CA ASP A 39 -10.93 11.34 6.69
C ASP A 39 -10.66 10.17 5.75
N MET A 40 -9.44 9.66 5.77
CA MET A 40 -9.03 8.52 4.97
C MET A 40 -8.29 7.49 5.82
N PRO A 41 -8.46 6.20 5.53
CA PRO A 41 -7.58 5.19 6.07
C PRO A 41 -6.20 5.37 5.45
N THR A 42 -5.19 5.52 6.30
CA THR A 42 -3.79 5.71 5.94
C THR A 42 -2.99 4.51 6.41
N VAL A 43 -2.04 4.06 5.58
CA VAL A 43 -1.02 3.09 6.02
C VAL A 43 0.14 3.90 6.60
N HIS A 44 0.38 3.76 7.90
CA HIS A 44 1.34 4.57 8.63
C HIS A 44 2.78 4.29 8.17
N PRO A 45 3.57 5.32 7.82
CA PRO A 45 4.85 5.14 7.11
C PRO A 45 6.01 4.65 7.98
N CYS A 46 5.87 4.59 9.31
CA CYS A 46 6.95 4.26 10.27
C CYS A 46 7.80 3.03 9.90
N ARG A 47 7.20 2.01 9.29
CA ARG A 47 7.91 0.76 8.92
C ARG A 47 8.20 0.64 7.43
N HIS A 48 7.81 1.60 6.61
CA HIS A 48 8.01 1.55 5.16
C HIS A 48 9.50 1.51 4.81
N ALA A 49 10.32 2.33 5.47
CA ALA A 49 11.77 2.35 5.21
C ALA A 49 12.45 1.00 5.51
N GLU A 50 12.08 0.36 6.62
CA GLU A 50 12.64 -0.94 7.00
C GLU A 50 12.25 -2.04 6.01
N MET A 51 10.97 -2.10 5.62
CA MET A 51 10.49 -3.11 4.66
C MET A 51 11.06 -2.88 3.26
N MET A 52 11.10 -1.65 2.78
CA MET A 52 11.65 -1.31 1.47
C MET A 52 13.14 -1.63 1.39
N LYS A 53 13.91 -1.38 2.46
CA LYS A 53 15.32 -1.78 2.51
C LYS A 53 15.49 -3.29 2.33
N ARG A 54 14.74 -4.10 3.08
CA ARG A 54 14.80 -5.57 2.98
C ARG A 54 14.44 -6.08 1.58
N LEU A 55 13.42 -5.48 0.94
CA LEU A 55 13.02 -5.83 -0.43
C LEU A 55 14.10 -5.46 -1.45
N LEU A 56 14.71 -4.28 -1.31
CA LEU A 56 15.79 -3.83 -2.19
C LEU A 56 17.03 -4.72 -2.04
N ASP A 57 17.38 -5.10 -0.81
CA ASP A 57 18.50 -6.01 -0.54
C ASP A 57 18.26 -7.38 -1.21
N GLN A 58 17.05 -7.95 -1.09
CA GLN A 58 16.68 -9.21 -1.78
C GLN A 58 16.71 -9.10 -3.31
N LEU A 59 16.29 -7.97 -3.88
CA LEU A 59 16.33 -7.76 -5.32
C LEU A 59 17.78 -7.60 -5.82
N ALA A 60 18.64 -6.96 -5.03
CA ALA A 60 20.06 -6.84 -5.31
C ALA A 60 20.78 -8.20 -5.25
N GLU A 61 20.45 -9.06 -4.27
CA GLU A 61 20.95 -10.44 -4.19
C GLU A 61 20.54 -11.28 -5.41
N ASN A 62 19.35 -11.01 -5.97
CA ASN A 62 18.87 -11.62 -7.21
C ASN A 62 19.51 -11.01 -8.49
N GLY A 63 20.52 -10.15 -8.35
CA GLY A 63 21.26 -9.55 -9.46
C GLY A 63 20.50 -8.47 -10.22
N LYS A 64 19.43 -7.90 -9.64
CA LYS A 64 18.72 -6.76 -10.23
C LYS A 64 19.28 -5.46 -9.68
N GLU A 65 19.82 -4.63 -10.57
CA GLU A 65 20.12 -3.23 -10.25
C GLU A 65 18.85 -2.39 -10.38
N LEU A 66 18.53 -1.64 -9.35
CA LEU A 66 17.32 -0.82 -9.28
C LEU A 66 17.68 0.65 -9.20
N GLY A 67 17.15 1.44 -10.12
CA GLY A 67 17.23 2.89 -10.04
C GLY A 67 16.25 3.46 -9.02
N VAL A 68 16.57 4.64 -8.45
CA VAL A 68 15.68 5.36 -7.54
C VAL A 68 14.31 5.65 -8.17
N HIS A 69 14.27 5.84 -9.50
CA HIS A 69 13.04 6.06 -10.26
C HIS A 69 12.08 4.84 -10.24
N GLU A 70 12.55 3.65 -9.86
CA GLU A 70 11.75 2.43 -9.77
C GLU A 70 11.16 2.20 -8.37
N TYR A 71 11.58 3.01 -7.39
CA TYR A 71 11.19 2.85 -5.99
C TYR A 71 9.67 2.84 -5.81
N LEU A 72 8.95 3.75 -6.48
CA LEU A 72 7.49 3.83 -6.38
C LEU A 72 6.80 2.58 -6.93
N LEU A 73 7.35 1.93 -7.96
CA LEU A 73 6.76 0.70 -8.51
C LEU A 73 6.94 -0.48 -7.55
N ILE A 74 8.08 -0.54 -6.85
CA ILE A 74 8.34 -1.55 -5.81
C ILE A 74 7.45 -1.27 -4.59
N PHE A 75 7.31 -0.01 -4.23
CA PHE A 75 6.43 0.42 -3.15
C PHE A 75 4.97 0.05 -3.44
N LEU A 76 4.48 0.26 -4.67
CA LEU A 76 3.14 -0.15 -5.07
C LEU A 76 2.95 -1.68 -4.97
N LYS A 77 3.97 -2.48 -5.30
CA LYS A 77 3.91 -3.94 -5.07
C LYS A 77 3.83 -4.32 -3.61
N PHE A 78 4.55 -3.61 -2.75
CA PHE A 78 4.42 -3.78 -1.31
C PHE A 78 3.02 -3.42 -0.82
N VAL A 79 2.44 -2.32 -1.31
CA VAL A 79 1.07 -1.93 -0.95
C VAL A 79 0.06 -3.02 -1.32
N GLN A 80 0.31 -3.85 -2.34
CA GLN A 80 -0.60 -4.92 -2.74
C GLN A 80 -0.65 -6.04 -1.70
N THR A 81 0.43 -6.26 -0.94
CA THR A 81 0.40 -7.22 0.17
C THR A 81 -0.42 -6.70 1.34
N VAL A 82 -0.64 -5.39 1.43
CA VAL A 82 -1.42 -4.72 2.47
C VAL A 82 -2.91 -4.62 2.07
N ILE A 83 -3.20 -4.30 0.81
CA ILE A 83 -4.54 -4.21 0.22
C ILE A 83 -4.69 -5.15 -0.98
N PRO A 84 -4.83 -6.47 -0.74
CA PRO A 84 -4.82 -7.46 -1.81
C PRO A 84 -6.08 -7.45 -2.68
N THR A 85 -7.19 -6.93 -2.16
CA THR A 85 -8.49 -6.90 -2.86
C THR A 85 -8.63 -5.71 -3.83
N ILE A 86 -7.74 -4.71 -3.72
CA ILE A 86 -7.79 -3.50 -4.54
C ILE A 86 -6.93 -3.70 -5.80
N GLU A 87 -7.59 -3.62 -6.95
CA GLU A 87 -6.91 -3.64 -8.25
C GLU A 87 -6.44 -2.23 -8.62
N TYR A 88 -5.13 -2.06 -8.75
CA TYR A 88 -4.51 -0.89 -9.34
C TYR A 88 -3.39 -1.31 -10.28
N ASP A 89 -3.19 -0.54 -11.36
CA ASP A 89 -2.18 -0.84 -12.36
C ASP A 89 -0.79 -0.42 -11.86
N TYR A 90 0.12 -1.39 -11.78
CA TYR A 90 1.54 -1.18 -11.47
C TYR A 90 2.45 -1.86 -12.51
N THR A 91 1.99 -2.04 -13.75
CA THR A 91 2.65 -2.83 -14.81
C THR A 91 4.14 -2.53 -15.02
N ARG A 92 4.96 -3.25 -14.27
CA ARG A 92 6.28 -3.78 -14.65
C ARG A 92 6.34 -5.24 -14.20
N SER A 93 6.70 -6.13 -15.12
CA SER A 93 6.89 -7.57 -14.87
C SER A 93 8.13 -7.88 -14.00
N ILE A 94 8.29 -7.19 -12.87
CA ILE A 94 9.29 -7.55 -11.85
C ILE A 94 8.62 -8.61 -10.97
N LYS A 95 8.86 -9.89 -11.27
CA LYS A 95 8.58 -10.95 -10.29
C LYS A 95 9.50 -10.72 -9.10
N LEU A 96 8.90 -10.55 -7.92
CA LEU A 96 9.57 -10.66 -6.63
C LEU A 96 9.93 -12.13 -6.41
#